data_AF-A0A7X5IME4-F1
#
_entry.id   AF-A0A7X5IME4-F1
#
_cell.length_a   1.000
_cell.length_b   1.000
_cell.length_c   1.000
_cell.angle_alpha   90.00
_cell.angle_beta   90.00
_cell.angle_gamma   90.00
#
_symmetry.space_group_name_H-M   'P 1'
#
loop_
_entity.id
_entity.type
_entity.pdbx_description
1 polymer ?
#
loop_
_entity_poly.entity_id
_entity_poly.type
_entity_poly.pdbx_seq_one_letter_code
_entity_poly.pdbx_strand_id
1 'polypeptide(L)' 'MGKQVIRSIRKGSAQWNEEDRLQMVTLLAKAGYSVRIGRQPVPGQASEKKNTQMEYTVEFWE' A
#
# COMPACT_ATOMS: atom_id res chain seq x y z
N MET A 1 17.75 7.80 -5.09
CA MET A 1 16.33 8.14 -4.88
C MET A 1 15.71 7.08 -3.98
N GLY A 2 14.91 7.50 -2.99
CA GLY A 2 14.37 6.60 -1.97
C GLY A 2 13.06 5.98 -2.42
N LYS A 3 12.88 4.68 -2.16
CA LYS A 3 11.62 3.96 -2.40
C LYS A 3 10.53 4.50 -1.47
N GLN A 4 9.45 5.01 -2.03
CA GLN A 4 8.29 5.52 -1.28
C GLN A 4 7.19 4.47 -1.21
N VAL A 5 6.37 4.51 -0.16
CA VAL A 5 5.33 3.50 0.09
C VAL A 5 4.03 4.17 0.51
N ILE A 6 2.97 3.88 -0.22
CA ILE A 6 1.59 4.23 0.10
C ILE A 6 0.93 3.03 0.77
N ARG A 7 0.41 3.25 1.97
CA ARG A 7 -0.29 2.24 2.78
C ARG A 7 -1.80 2.32 2.55
N SER A 8 -2.49 1.19 2.62
CA SER A 8 -3.95 1.17 2.41
C SER A 8 -4.65 1.87 3.58
N ILE A 9 -5.59 2.76 3.26
CA ILE A 9 -6.48 3.38 4.26
C ILE A 9 -7.46 2.30 4.75
N ARG A 10 -7.57 2.12 6.07
CA ARG A 10 -8.32 0.99 6.68
C ARG A 10 -9.48 1.40 7.59
N LYS A 11 -9.73 2.69 7.76
CA LYS A 11 -10.80 3.20 8.63
C LYS A 11 -11.64 4.24 7.89
N GLY A 12 -12.96 4.11 8.04
CA GLY A 12 -13.95 4.99 7.42
C GLY A 12 -14.38 4.52 6.03
N SER A 13 -15.27 5.28 5.40
CA SER A 13 -15.85 4.99 4.08
C SER A 13 -14.86 5.04 2.91
N ALA A 14 -13.59 5.36 3.18
CA ALA A 14 -12.50 5.48 2.20
C ALA A 14 -11.50 4.30 2.33
N GLN A 15 -11.99 3.12 2.66
CA GLN A 15 -11.16 1.92 2.65
C GLN A 15 -10.78 1.59 1.21
N TRP A 16 -9.47 1.48 0.96
CA TRP A 16 -8.98 1.16 -0.38
C TRP A 16 -9.29 -0.29 -0.73
N ASN A 17 -10.07 -0.46 -1.79
CA ASN A 17 -10.32 -1.74 -2.42
C ASN A 17 -9.24 -2.04 -3.47
N GLU A 18 -9.39 -3.17 -4.17
CA GLU A 18 -8.45 -3.56 -5.22
C GLU A 18 -8.41 -2.55 -6.37
N GLU A 19 -9.57 -2.03 -6.77
CA GLU A 19 -9.70 -1.02 -7.84
C GLU A 19 -8.97 0.29 -7.50
N ASP A 20 -9.10 0.80 -6.27
CA ASP A 20 -8.41 2.02 -5.83
C ASP A 20 -6.88 1.87 -5.93
N ARG A 21 -6.37 0.69 -5.55
CA ARG A 21 -4.93 0.39 -5.63
C ARG A 21 -4.47 0.31 -7.08
N LEU A 22 -5.26 -0.30 -7.96
CA LEU A 22 -4.96 -0.37 -9.38
C LEU A 22 -4.99 1.00 -10.04
N GLN A 23 -5.94 1.87 -9.68
CA GLN A 23 -5.98 3.25 -10.18
C GLN A 23 -4.75 4.04 -9.74
N MET A 24 -4.33 3.91 -8.48
CA MET A 24 -3.11 4.54 -7.96
C MET A 24 -1.85 4.07 -8.70
N VAL A 25 -1.70 2.76 -8.86
CA VAL A 25 -0.59 2.15 -9.63
C VAL A 25 -0.59 2.66 -11.06
N THR A 26 -1.76 2.72 -11.70
CA THR A 26 -1.90 3.22 -13.07
C THR A 26 -1.48 4.69 -13.17
N LEU A 27 -1.87 5.53 -12.21
CA LEU A 27 -1.52 6.95 -12.19
C LEU A 27 -0.01 7.15 -12.04
N LEU A 28 0.60 6.43 -11.09
CA LEU A 28 2.04 6.49 -10.83
C LEU A 28 2.84 5.98 -12.04
N ALA A 29 2.41 4.88 -12.67
CA ALA A 29 3.02 4.37 -13.89
C ALA A 29 2.92 5.38 -15.06
N LYS A 30 1.75 6.03 -15.23
CA LYS A 30 1.57 7.08 -16.24
C LYS A 30 2.45 8.31 -15.99
N ALA A 31 2.75 8.61 -14.74
CA ALA A 31 3.64 9.70 -14.36
C ALA A 31 5.14 9.34 -14.51
N GLY A 32 5.47 8.13 -14.96
CA GLY A 32 6.86 7.69 -15.20
C GLY A 32 7.53 7.05 -14.00
N TYR A 33 6.81 6.81 -12.90
CA TYR A 33 7.35 6.13 -11.74
C TYR A 33 7.32 4.61 -11.94
N SER A 34 8.35 3.94 -11.43
CA SER A 34 8.30 2.50 -11.24
C SER A 34 7.44 2.18 -10.02
N VAL A 35 6.54 1.21 -10.16
CA VAL A 35 5.54 0.88 -9.15
C VAL A 35 5.51 -0.61 -8.84
N ARG A 36 5.24 -0.97 -7.59
CA ARG A 36 5.09 -2.35 -7.13
C ARG A 36 4.01 -2.44 -6.07
N ILE A 37 3.05 -3.35 -6.26
CA ILE A 37 2.12 -3.72 -5.20
C ILE A 37 2.82 -4.73 -4.29
N GLY A 38 2.95 -4.37 -3.02
CA GLY A 38 3.53 -5.20 -1.97
C GLY A 38 2.51 -5.56 -0.89
N ARG A 39 2.92 -6.45 0.02
CA ARG A 39 2.19 -6.71 1.26
C ARG A 39 3.10 -6.40 2.44
N GLN A 40 2.64 -5.57 3.37
CA GLN A 40 3.39 -5.20 4.57
C GLN A 40 2.56 -5.45 5.84
N PRO A 41 3.20 -5.76 6.98
CA PRO A 41 2.51 -5.85 8.27
C PRO A 41 2.00 -4.47 8.69
N VAL A 42 0.85 -4.41 9.37
CA VAL A 42 0.32 -3.14 9.91
C VAL A 42 1.32 -2.56 10.93
N PRO A 43 1.77 -1.31 10.76
CA PRO A 43 2.51 -0.63 11.81
C PRO A 43 1.60 -0.41 13.01
N GLY A 44 2.01 -0.83 14.21
CA GLY A 44 1.25 -0.66 15.45
C GLY A 44 0.43 -1.87 15.92
N GLN A 45 0.44 -3.00 15.20
CA GLN A 45 0.07 -4.28 15.82
C GLN A 45 1.26 -4.78 16.67
N ALA A 46 1.23 -4.44 17.96
CA ALA A 46 2.17 -4.97 18.94
C ALA A 46 2.07 -6.50 19.01
N SER A 47 3.11 -7.16 18.52
CA SER A 47 3.85 -8.32 19.03
C SER A 47 3.19 -9.52 19.73
N GLU A 48 1.87 -9.67 19.87
CA GLU A 48 1.33 -10.72 20.76
C GLU A 48 0.22 -11.63 20.21
N LYS A 49 -0.19 -11.52 18.94
CA LYS A 49 -1.20 -12.44 18.39
C LYS A 49 -0.72 -13.05 17.08
N LYS A 50 -0.90 -14.38 16.94
CA LYS A 50 -0.65 -15.25 15.78
C LYS A 50 -1.29 -14.81 14.44
N ASN A 51 -1.73 -13.56 14.32
CA ASN A 51 -2.47 -13.01 13.20
C ASN A 51 -1.94 -11.59 12.90
N THR A 52 -0.68 -11.51 12.45
CA THR A 52 -0.13 -10.27 11.89
C THR A 52 -0.94 -9.93 10.65
N GLN A 53 -1.83 -8.93 10.77
CA GLN A 53 -2.65 -8.53 9.65
C GLN A 53 -1.75 -7.90 8.58
N MET A 54 -1.75 -8.47 7.37
CA MET A 54 -1.02 -7.93 6.24
C MET A 54 -1.91 -6.93 5.49
N GLU A 55 -1.38 -5.76 5.12
CA GLU A 55 -2.00 -4.84 4.16
C GLU A 55 -1.33 -4.91 2.80
N TYR A 56 -2.11 -4.59 1.76
CA TYR A 56 -1.55 -4.22 0.47
C TYR A 56 -1.03 -2.79 0.52
N THR A 57 0.17 -2.60 -0.01
CA THR A 57 0.85 -1.30 -0.10
C THR A 57 1.27 -1.06 -1.55
N VAL A 58 1.23 0.18 -2.00
CA VAL A 58 1.77 0.59 -3.31
C VAL A 58 3.12 1.22 -3.08
N GLU A 59 4.17 0.54 -3.50
CA GLU A 59 5.54 1.04 -3.46
C GLU A 59 5.90 1.70 -4.79
N PHE A 60 6.61 2.82 -4.76
CA PHE A 60 7.01 3.53 -5.98
C PHE A 60 8.37 4.22 -5.86
N TRP A 61 9.05 4.39 -6.99
CA TRP A 61 10.37 5.03 -7.08
C TRP A 61 10.61 5.64 -8.47
N GLU A 62 11.54 6.60 -8.53
CA GLU A 62 12.08 7.23 -9.75
C GLU A 62 13.40 6.55 -10.15
#